data_AF-A0A3A0DNA1-F1
#
_entry.id   AF-A0A3A0DNA1-F1
#
_cell.length_a   1.000
_cell.length_b   1.000
_cell.length_c   1.000
_cell.angle_alpha   90.00
_cell.angle_beta   90.00
_cell.angle_gamma   90.00
#
_symmetry.space_group_name_H-M   'P 1'
#
loop_
_entity.id
_entity.type
_entity.pdbx_description
1 polymer ?
#
loop_
_entity_poly.entity_id
_entity_poly.type
_entity_poly.pdbx_seq_one_letter_code
_entity_poly.pdbx_strand_id
1 'polypeptide(L)' 'MPSSVLEAIRQGIWDYEPRKVAKDEFASTAAMPGTKEKLEILAARLEKGVPLWHPQDRNEYEDPMNAKLAR' A
#
# COMPACT_ATOMS: atom_id res chain seq x y z
N MET A 1 9.05 2.97 -22.57
CA MET A 1 8.83 3.63 -21.26
C MET A 1 8.80 2.54 -20.21
N PRO A 2 9.48 2.71 -19.07
CA PRO A 2 9.57 1.66 -18.06
C PRO A 2 8.20 1.24 -17.56
N SER A 3 8.01 -0.07 -17.38
CA SER A 3 6.75 -0.68 -16.96
C SER A 3 6.49 -0.57 -15.46
N SER A 4 7.54 -0.32 -14.66
CA SER A 4 7.49 -0.25 -13.20
C SER A 4 8.60 0.64 -12.63
N VAL A 5 8.48 1.00 -11.34
CA VAL A 5 9.50 1.77 -10.60
C VAL A 5 10.83 1.02 -10.52
N LEU A 6 10.80 -0.30 -10.32
CA LEU A 6 12.01 -1.12 -10.26
C LEU A 6 12.77 -1.11 -11.59
N GLU A 7 12.03 -1.17 -12.70
CA GLU A 7 12.59 -1.10 -14.05
C GLU A 7 13.17 0.29 -14.35
N ALA A 8 12.51 1.36 -13.89
CA ALA A 8 13.00 2.73 -14.03
C ALA A 8 14.32 2.95 -13.27
N ILE A 9 14.43 2.48 -12.02
CA ILE A 9 15.67 2.53 -11.23
C ILE A 9 16.81 1.79 -11.97
N ARG A 10 16.53 0.60 -12.50
CA ARG A 10 17.52 -0.18 -13.27
C ARG A 10 18.01 0.55 -14.53
N GLN A 11 17.16 1.37 -15.13
CA GLN A 11 17.47 2.16 -16.33
C GLN A 11 18.06 3.55 -16.01
N GLY A 12 18.21 3.90 -14.73
CA GLY A 12 18.71 5.22 -14.32
C GLY A 12 17.70 6.36 -14.55
N ILE A 13 16.41 6.05 -14.67
CA ILE A 13 15.33 7.02 -14.86
C ILE A 13 14.77 7.35 -13.48
N TRP A 14 15.06 8.55 -12.99
CA TRP A 14 14.70 9.00 -11.63
C TRP A 14 13.39 9.79 -11.58
N ASP A 15 12.96 10.36 -12.70
CA ASP A 15 11.71 11.13 -12.86
C ASP A 15 10.50 10.27 -13.25
N TYR A 16 10.63 8.94 -13.19
CA TYR A 16 9.55 8.05 -13.56
C TYR A 16 8.37 8.15 -12.57
N GLU A 17 7.21 8.58 -13.10
CA GLU A 17 5.94 8.52 -12.40
C GLU A 17 5.09 7.35 -12.92
N PRO A 18 4.73 6.37 -12.08
CA PRO A 18 3.80 5.31 -12.45
C PRO A 18 2.40 5.90 -12.73
N ARG A 19 1.60 5.17 -13.52
CA ARG A 19 0.23 5.57 -13.81
C ARG A 19 -0.58 5.65 -12.52
N LYS A 20 -1.45 6.67 -12.44
CA LYS A 20 -2.42 6.77 -11.35
C LYS A 20 -3.43 5.62 -11.49
N VAL A 21 -3.49 4.78 -10.47
CA VAL A 21 -4.46 3.68 -10.33
C VAL A 21 -5.57 4.18 -9.41
N ALA A 22 -6.83 4.00 -9.81
CA ALA A 22 -7.96 4.36 -8.98
C ALA A 22 -8.02 3.47 -7.74
N LYS A 23 -8.51 4.03 -6.63
CA LYS A 23 -8.63 3.30 -5.35
C LYS A 23 -9.46 2.01 -5.50
N ASP A 24 -10.46 2.02 -6.36
CA ASP A 24 -11.39 0.89 -6.56
C ASP A 24 -10.74 -0.29 -7.32
N GLU A 25 -9.52 -0.13 -7.84
CA GLU A 25 -8.79 -1.17 -8.56
C GLU A 25 -7.96 -2.09 -7.64
N PHE A 26 -7.83 -1.76 -6.35
CA PHE A 26 -7.09 -2.58 -5.38
C PHE A 26 -7.70 -2.52 -3.98
N ALA A 27 -7.71 -3.65 -3.27
CA ALA A 27 -8.37 -3.75 -1.97
C ALA A 27 -7.57 -3.04 -0.86
N SER A 28 -8.27 -2.33 0.02
CA SER A 28 -7.75 -1.87 1.31
C SER A 28 -7.43 -3.05 2.24
N THR A 29 -6.51 -2.83 3.18
CA THR A 29 -6.24 -3.78 4.26
C THR A 29 -6.58 -3.21 5.63
N ALA A 30 -7.18 -4.07 6.47
CA ALA A 30 -7.40 -3.82 7.89
C ALA A 30 -6.22 -4.31 8.76
N ALA A 31 -5.17 -4.88 8.16
CA ALA A 31 -4.02 -5.40 8.87
C ALA A 31 -3.34 -4.30 9.70
N MET A 32 -2.97 -4.64 10.94
CA MET A 32 -2.38 -3.67 11.85
C MET A 32 -1.01 -3.18 11.34
N PRO A 33 -0.71 -1.88 11.51
CA PRO A 33 0.61 -1.35 11.18
C PRO A 33 1.71 -2.13 11.92
N GLY A 34 2.80 -2.44 11.22
CA GLY A 34 3.95 -3.17 11.78
C GLY A 34 3.79 -4.70 11.84
N THR A 35 2.62 -5.26 11.49
CA THR A 35 2.45 -6.71 11.42
C THR A 35 3.05 -7.31 10.14
N LYS A 36 3.44 -8.58 10.22
CA LYS A 36 3.90 -9.34 9.06
C LYS A 36 2.81 -9.45 7.99
N GLU A 37 1.55 -9.65 8.40
CA GLU A 37 0.39 -9.70 7.51
C GLU A 37 0.30 -8.43 6.64
N LYS A 38 0.49 -7.25 7.24
CA LYS A 38 0.49 -6.01 6.48
C LYS A 38 1.61 -5.97 5.44
N LEU A 39 2.83 -6.40 5.82
CA LEU A 39 3.96 -6.45 4.89
C LEU A 39 3.71 -7.41 3.72
N GLU A 40 3.09 -8.56 3.96
CA GLU A 40 2.74 -9.52 2.91
C GLU A 40 1.73 -8.93 1.91
N ILE A 41 0.71 -8.21 2.39
CA ILE A 41 -0.26 -7.52 1.53
C ILE A 41 0.41 -6.41 0.71
N LEU A 42 1.28 -5.62 1.33
CA LEU A 42 2.01 -4.56 0.64
C LEU A 42 2.99 -5.11 -0.41
N ALA A 43 3.66 -6.23 -0.13
CA ALA A 43 4.52 -6.91 -1.08
C ALA A 43 3.72 -7.41 -2.31
N ALA A 44 2.58 -8.06 -2.07
CA ALA A 44 1.70 -8.52 -3.16
C ALA A 44 1.18 -7.37 -4.05
N ARG A 45 0.97 -6.17 -3.48
CA ARG A 45 0.62 -4.96 -4.26
C ARG A 45 1.78 -4.48 -5.11
N LEU A 46 2.99 -4.46 -4.54
CA LEU A 46 4.19 -4.07 -5.26
C LEU A 46 4.45 -4.98 -6.47
N GLU A 47 4.28 -6.30 -6.31
CA GLU A 47 4.41 -7.28 -7.40
C GLU A 47 3.37 -7.07 -8.50
N LYS A 48 2.17 -6.59 -8.16
CA LYS A 48 1.10 -6.24 -9.12
C LYS A 48 1.31 -4.88 -9.79
N GLY A 49 2.29 -4.09 -9.35
CA GLY A 49 2.54 -2.74 -9.88
C GLY A 49 1.44 -1.74 -9.55
N VAL A 50 0.63 -1.99 -8.51
CA VAL A 50 -0.38 -1.03 -8.01
C VAL A 50 0.21 -0.17 -6.88
N PRO A 51 -0.43 0.96 -6.52
CA PRO A 51 0.02 1.78 -5.40
C PRO A 51 0.18 0.98 -4.11
N LEU A 52 1.24 1.30 -3.37
CA LEU A 52 1.54 0.63 -2.10
C LEU A 52 0.43 0.87 -1.07
N TRP A 53 -0.02 2.12 -0.96
CA TRP A 53 -0.98 2.57 0.03
C TRP A 53 -2.37 2.74 -0.56
N HIS A 54 -3.38 2.18 0.11
CA HIS A 54 -4.79 2.48 -0.16
C HIS A 54 -5.28 3.57 0.82
N PRO A 55 -6.09 4.55 0.37
CA PRO A 55 -6.62 5.62 1.25
C PRO A 55 -7.44 5.10 2.45
N GLN A 56 -7.97 3.89 2.37
CA GLN A 56 -8.74 3.21 3.42
C GLN A 56 -7.93 2.12 4.15
N ASP A 57 -6.61 2.03 3.94
CA ASP A 57 -5.77 1.13 4.75
C ASP A 57 -5.78 1.57 6.21
N ARG A 58 -5.82 0.60 7.13
CA ARG A 58 -5.68 0.88 8.57
C ARG A 58 -4.34 1.55 8.84
N ASN A 59 -4.37 2.80 9.28
CA ASN A 59 -3.21 3.60 9.69
C ASN A 59 -3.10 3.77 11.20
N GLU A 60 -4.15 3.43 11.96
CA GLU A 60 -4.19 3.53 13.41
C GLU A 60 -3.72 2.24 14.10
N TYR A 61 -2.93 2.41 15.15
CA TYR A 61 -2.54 1.32 16.05
C TYR A 61 -3.70 0.93 16.98
N GLU A 62 -4.46 1.92 17.46
CA GLU A 62 -5.64 1.68 18.29
C GLU A 62 -6.81 1.16 17.43
N ASP A 63 -7.49 0.15 17.94
CA ASP A 63 -8.71 -0.35 17.31
C ASP A 63 -9.89 0.52 17.75
N PRO A 64 -10.68 1.10 16.83
CA PRO A 64 -11.83 1.93 17.20
C PRO A 64 -12.89 1.17 18.01
N MET A 65 -12.86 -0.18 18.03
CA MET A 65 -13.72 -0.99 18.89
C MET A 65 -13.23 -1.02 20.36
N ASN A 66 -11.92 -0.92 20.61
CA ASN A 66 -11.36 -0.83 21.96
C ASN A 66 -11.50 0.57 22.56
N ALA A 67 -11.47 1.63 21.75
CA ALA A 67 -11.66 3.01 22.23
C ALA A 67 -13.07 3.25 22.81
N LYS A 68 -14.07 2.45 22.42
CA LYS A 68 -15.44 2.53 22.94
C LYS A 68 -15.66 1.82 24.28
N LEU A 69 -14.77 0.91 24.68
CA LEU A 69 -14.88 0.19 25.97
C LEU A 69 -14.18 0.92 27.12
N ALA A 70 -13.41 1.98 26.82
CA ALA A 70 -12.70 2.79 27.80
C ALA A 70 -13.42 4.11 28.16
N ARG A 71 -14.70 4.27 27.80
CA ARG A 71 -15.53 5.44 28.13
C ARG A 71 -16.70 5.08 29.03
#